data_AF-A0A2A6LX74-F1
#
_entry.id   AF-A0A2A6LX74-F1
#
_cell.length_a   1.000
_cell.length_b   1.000
_cell.length_c   1.000
_cell.angle_alpha   90.00
_cell.angle_beta   90.00
_cell.angle_gamma   90.00
#
_symmetry.space_group_name_H-M   'P 1'
#
loop_
_entity.id
_entity.type
_entity.pdbx_description
1 polymer ?
#
loop_
_entity_poly.entity_id
_entity_poly.type
_entity_poly.pdbx_seq_one_letter_code
_entity_poly.pdbx_strand_id
1 'polypeptide(L)'
;EHGAPVDMEAYQNFLKEIGYLLPEGPDFSVSTANVDAEIATIAGPQLVVPVMNARYALNAANARWGSLYDALYGTDAIADTDGAERGKGYNPARGAKVIAWARDFLDASAPLATGRWSDVAALAVDGSTLSLTLTTGVRTTLRDTAQFAGYSGTAAAPSEIALTQNNLHIVIVVDAKTPIGQTDAAGISDIILESAITTIMDCEDSVAAVD
;
A
#
# COMPACT_ATOMS: atom_id res chain seq x y z
N GLU A 1 -37.74 -25.57 10.61
CA GLU A 1 -39.10 -25.02 10.81
C GLU A 1 -39.09 -23.62 11.44
N HIS A 2 -38.24 -22.72 10.96
CA HIS A 2 -38.44 -21.28 11.18
C HIS A 2 -38.51 -20.68 9.78
N GLY A 3 -39.68 -20.83 9.15
CA GLY A 3 -39.94 -20.21 7.86
C GLY A 3 -39.68 -18.72 7.99
N ALA A 4 -39.06 -18.12 6.97
CA ALA A 4 -38.92 -16.67 6.89
C ALA A 4 -40.27 -16.02 7.19
N PRO A 5 -40.30 -14.82 7.82
CA PRO A 5 -41.56 -14.11 8.04
C PRO A 5 -42.32 -14.05 6.73
N VAL A 6 -43.48 -14.72 6.68
CA VAL A 6 -44.33 -14.74 5.48
C VAL A 6 -44.85 -13.31 5.21
N ASP A 7 -44.84 -12.47 6.25
CA ASP A 7 -45.21 -11.08 6.24
C ASP A 7 -44.11 -10.23 6.90
N MET A 8 -43.38 -9.47 6.09
CA MET A 8 -42.31 -8.57 6.54
C MET A 8 -42.85 -7.32 7.25
N GLU A 9 -44.07 -6.88 6.93
CA GLU A 9 -44.70 -5.72 7.58
C GLU A 9 -45.08 -6.07 9.01
N ALA A 10 -45.72 -7.24 9.21
CA ALA A 10 -46.03 -7.76 10.54
C ALA A 10 -44.76 -7.96 11.38
N TYR A 11 -43.68 -8.50 10.79
CA TYR A 11 -42.40 -8.68 11.48
C TYR A 11 -41.78 -7.33 11.89
N GLN A 12 -41.75 -6.35 10.99
CA GLN A 12 -41.23 -5.02 11.31
C GLN A 12 -42.05 -4.33 12.39
N ASN A 13 -43.39 -4.46 12.37
CA ASN A 13 -44.26 -3.91 13.41
C ASN A 13 -44.03 -4.58 14.75
N PHE A 14 -43.87 -5.90 14.79
CA PHE A 14 -43.48 -6.62 16.00
C PHE A 14 -42.14 -6.10 16.56
N LEU A 15 -41.13 -5.89 15.71
CA LEU A 15 -39.84 -5.33 16.14
C LEU A 15 -39.97 -3.90 16.71
N LYS A 16 -40.85 -3.07 16.13
CA LYS A 16 -41.15 -1.74 16.69
C LYS A 16 -41.89 -1.84 18.02
N GLU A 17 -42.87 -2.73 18.11
CA GLU A 17 -43.69 -2.95 19.31
C GLU A 17 -42.85 -3.38 20.51
N ILE A 18 -41.90 -4.29 20.31
CA ILE A 18 -40.99 -4.75 21.38
C ILE A 18 -39.84 -3.77 21.65
N GLY A 19 -39.78 -2.64 20.95
CA GLY A 19 -38.73 -1.63 21.12
C GLY A 19 -37.38 -2.01 20.53
N TYR A 20 -37.32 -3.02 19.67
CA TYR A 20 -36.11 -3.40 18.95
C TYR A 20 -35.79 -2.41 17.82
N LEU A 21 -36.81 -2.08 17.00
CA LEU A 21 -36.67 -1.10 15.92
C LEU A 21 -37.19 0.27 16.39
N LEU A 22 -36.25 1.18 16.67
CA LEU A 22 -36.56 2.54 17.10
C LEU A 22 -36.91 3.44 15.91
N PRO A 23 -37.68 4.51 16.13
CA PRO A 23 -37.86 5.55 15.11
C PRO A 23 -36.52 6.24 14.81
N GLU A 24 -36.32 6.58 13.54
CA GLU A 24 -35.16 7.35 13.09
C GLU A 24 -35.16 8.75 13.72
N GLY A 25 -33.99 9.21 14.15
CA GLY A 25 -33.81 10.56 14.67
C GLY A 25 -33.79 11.62 13.55
N PRO A 26 -33.83 12.91 13.89
CA PRO A 26 -33.62 13.97 12.90
C PRO A 26 -32.19 13.94 12.35
N ASP A 27 -32.00 14.47 11.14
CA ASP A 27 -30.67 14.67 10.56
C ASP A 27 -29.75 15.48 11.50
N PHE A 28 -28.49 15.05 11.61
CA PHE A 28 -27.44 15.76 12.35
C PHE A 28 -26.07 15.48 11.73
N SER A 29 -25.08 16.31 12.07
CA SER A 29 -23.68 16.07 11.74
C SER A 29 -22.90 15.67 12.99
N VAL A 30 -21.97 14.73 12.85
CA VAL A 30 -21.03 14.40 13.93
C VAL A 30 -20.12 15.59 14.23
N SER A 31 -19.77 15.79 15.51
CA SER A 31 -18.97 16.93 15.98
C SER A 31 -17.58 16.54 16.50
N THR A 32 -17.16 15.30 16.23
CA THR A 32 -15.87 14.77 16.69
C THR A 32 -14.72 15.58 16.11
N ALA A 33 -13.77 15.98 16.97
CA ALA A 33 -12.63 16.80 16.61
C ALA A 33 -11.33 16.21 17.18
N ASN A 34 -10.18 16.72 16.75
CA ASN A 34 -8.85 16.22 17.13
C ASN A 34 -8.63 14.74 16.76
N VAL A 35 -9.12 14.34 15.60
CA VAL A 35 -8.92 13.01 15.03
C VAL A 35 -7.68 13.05 14.14
N ASP A 36 -6.79 12.07 14.30
CA ASP A 36 -5.60 11.93 13.47
C ASP A 36 -5.93 11.80 11.97
N ALA A 37 -5.03 12.28 11.11
CA ALA A 37 -5.22 12.30 9.66
C ALA A 37 -5.41 10.89 9.08
N GLU A 38 -4.74 9.90 9.67
CA GLU A 38 -4.85 8.47 9.39
C GLU A 38 -6.27 7.92 9.46
N ILE A 39 -7.14 8.57 10.25
CA ILE A 39 -8.56 8.21 10.38
C ILE A 39 -9.44 9.21 9.63
N ALA A 40 -9.11 10.50 9.69
CA ALA A 40 -10.00 11.56 9.24
C ALA A 40 -9.92 11.86 7.73
N THR A 41 -8.74 11.70 7.11
CA THR A 41 -8.47 12.23 5.77
C THR A 41 -7.70 11.29 4.84
N ILE A 42 -7.08 10.25 5.37
CA ILE A 42 -6.35 9.24 4.58
C ILE A 42 -7.24 8.02 4.40
N ALA A 43 -7.53 7.66 3.15
CA ALA A 43 -8.18 6.41 2.80
C ALA A 43 -7.11 5.35 2.53
N GLY A 44 -7.08 4.28 3.33
CA GLY A 44 -6.13 3.19 3.14
C GLY A 44 -6.46 1.95 3.99
N PRO A 45 -5.64 0.89 3.88
CA PRO A 45 -5.83 -0.35 4.63
C PRO A 45 -5.88 -0.15 6.15
N GLN A 46 -6.76 -0.92 6.80
CA GLN A 46 -6.80 -1.10 8.24
C GLN A 46 -6.53 -2.57 8.56
N LEU A 47 -5.51 -2.83 9.39
CA LEU A 47 -5.17 -4.18 9.84
C LEU A 47 -5.86 -4.49 11.17
N VAL A 48 -6.20 -5.75 11.42
CA VAL A 48 -6.69 -6.24 12.72
C VAL A 48 -5.78 -7.38 13.16
N VAL A 49 -5.32 -7.35 14.42
CA VAL A 49 -4.31 -8.30 14.91
C VAL A 49 -4.59 -8.72 16.36
N PRO A 50 -4.45 -10.00 16.73
CA PRO A 50 -4.61 -10.44 18.12
C PRO A 50 -3.49 -9.86 18.99
N VAL A 51 -3.86 -8.99 19.93
CA VAL A 51 -2.87 -8.31 20.78
C VAL A 51 -2.12 -9.28 21.70
N MET A 52 -2.73 -10.43 22.00
CA MET A 52 -2.14 -11.49 22.83
C MET A 52 -0.90 -12.13 22.18
N ASN A 53 -0.76 -12.02 20.85
CA ASN A 53 0.46 -12.43 20.16
C ASN A 53 1.39 -11.22 19.93
N ALA A 54 2.36 -11.04 20.83
CA ALA A 54 3.29 -9.92 20.80
C ALA A 54 4.06 -9.80 19.47
N ARG A 55 4.40 -10.92 18.82
CA ARG A 55 5.09 -10.90 17.51
C ARG A 55 4.17 -10.33 16.43
N TYR A 56 2.92 -10.75 16.42
CA TYR A 56 1.96 -10.26 15.42
C TYR A 56 1.63 -8.79 15.66
N ALA A 57 1.43 -8.37 16.91
CA ALA A 57 1.23 -6.96 17.26
C ALA A 57 2.40 -6.08 16.81
N LEU A 58 3.65 -6.50 17.04
CA LEU A 58 4.84 -5.77 16.56
C LEU A 58 4.91 -5.71 15.03
N ASN A 59 4.64 -6.82 14.34
CA ASN A 59 4.61 -6.83 12.88
C ASN A 59 3.52 -5.90 12.34
N ALA A 60 2.34 -5.88 12.98
CA ALA A 60 1.22 -5.05 12.59
C ALA A 60 1.46 -3.55 12.84
N ALA A 61 2.14 -3.20 13.94
CA ALA A 61 2.57 -1.82 14.18
C ALA A 61 3.57 -1.34 13.12
N ASN A 62 4.50 -2.20 12.71
CA ASN A 62 5.49 -1.89 11.68
C ASN A 62 4.94 -1.98 10.24
N ALA A 63 3.74 -2.52 10.04
CA ALA A 63 3.13 -2.73 8.73
C ALA A 63 2.65 -1.45 8.03
N ARG A 64 2.86 -0.27 8.65
CA ARG A 64 2.63 1.03 7.99
C ARG A 64 3.44 1.15 6.71
N TRP A 65 4.64 0.56 6.66
CA TRP A 65 5.50 0.55 5.48
C TRP A 65 5.85 -0.89 5.11
N GLY A 66 5.49 -1.30 3.90
CA GLY A 66 5.69 -2.67 3.42
C GLY A 66 6.41 -2.72 2.08
N SER A 67 7.32 -3.69 1.92
CA SER A 67 7.96 -3.98 0.64
C SER A 67 6.94 -4.54 -0.35
N LEU A 68 6.76 -3.83 -1.47
CA LEU A 68 5.93 -4.30 -2.57
C LEU A 68 6.58 -5.49 -3.27
N TYR A 69 7.92 -5.50 -3.39
CA TYR A 69 8.61 -6.60 -4.06
C TYR A 69 8.45 -7.90 -3.27
N ASP A 70 8.62 -7.85 -1.94
CA ASP A 70 8.41 -9.03 -1.10
C ASP A 70 6.95 -9.49 -1.12
N ALA A 71 5.99 -8.57 -1.08
CA ALA A 71 4.56 -8.90 -1.15
C ALA A 71 4.20 -9.60 -2.47
N LEU A 72 4.66 -9.09 -3.61
CA LEU A 72 4.42 -9.68 -4.93
C LEU A 72 5.17 -11.01 -5.11
N TYR A 73 6.43 -11.06 -4.68
CA TYR A 73 7.26 -12.25 -4.85
C TYR A 73 6.76 -13.39 -3.96
N GLY A 74 6.40 -13.09 -2.71
CA GLY A 74 6.01 -14.08 -1.69
C GLY A 74 4.59 -14.63 -1.84
N THR A 75 3.71 -13.95 -2.56
CA THR A 75 2.30 -14.33 -2.73
C THR A 75 1.99 -14.91 -4.11
N ASP A 76 0.77 -15.36 -4.33
CA ASP A 76 0.26 -15.81 -5.63
C ASP A 76 -0.18 -14.66 -6.56
N ALA A 77 -0.02 -13.39 -6.14
CA ALA A 77 -0.25 -12.21 -6.98
C ALA A 77 0.59 -12.26 -8.28
N ILE A 78 1.77 -12.89 -8.22
CA ILE A 78 2.51 -13.32 -9.39
C ILE A 78 2.37 -14.84 -9.51
N ALA A 79 1.75 -15.30 -10.59
CA ALA A 79 1.49 -16.71 -10.82
C ALA A 79 2.77 -17.55 -10.85
N ASP A 80 2.71 -18.74 -10.24
CA ASP A 80 3.78 -19.76 -10.27
C ASP A 80 3.74 -20.55 -11.58
N THR A 81 3.93 -19.85 -12.70
CA THR A 81 3.92 -20.43 -14.05
C THR A 81 5.04 -19.85 -14.91
N ASP A 82 5.33 -20.53 -16.02
CA ASP A 82 6.29 -20.08 -17.05
C ASP A 82 7.71 -19.90 -16.50
N GLY A 83 8.15 -20.78 -15.59
CA GLY A 83 9.49 -20.69 -14.99
C GLY A 83 9.61 -19.64 -13.88
N ALA A 84 8.48 -19.02 -13.47
CA ALA A 84 8.43 -18.02 -12.39
C ALA A 84 7.94 -18.62 -11.06
N GLU A 85 8.10 -19.92 -10.86
CA GLU A 85 7.71 -20.60 -9.64
C GLU A 85 8.57 -20.12 -8.46
N ARG A 86 7.92 -19.96 -7.29
CA ARG A 86 8.62 -19.76 -6.02
C ARG A 86 9.47 -20.98 -5.68
N GLY A 87 10.66 -20.73 -5.14
CA GLY A 87 11.60 -21.75 -4.71
C GLY A 87 12.28 -21.39 -3.39
N LYS A 88 13.30 -22.17 -3.01
CA LYS A 88 14.08 -21.91 -1.78
C LYS A 88 14.98 -20.68 -1.85
N GLY A 89 15.21 -20.15 -3.05
CA GLY A 89 16.05 -18.98 -3.29
C GLY A 89 15.43 -18.03 -4.30
N TYR A 90 16.19 -17.01 -4.68
CA TYR A 90 15.76 -16.04 -5.68
C TYR A 90 15.70 -16.68 -7.07
N ASN A 91 14.54 -16.56 -7.71
CA ASN A 91 14.27 -16.92 -9.09
C ASN A 91 14.26 -15.63 -9.93
N PRO A 92 15.30 -15.37 -10.75
CA PRO A 92 15.37 -14.17 -11.57
C PRO A 92 14.20 -13.99 -12.54
N ALA A 93 13.61 -15.08 -13.06
CA ALA A 93 12.45 -14.99 -13.94
C ALA A 93 11.22 -14.48 -13.20
N ARG A 94 11.01 -14.92 -11.96
CA ARG A 94 9.98 -14.37 -11.07
C ARG A 94 10.26 -12.93 -10.68
N GLY A 95 11.50 -12.62 -10.31
CA GLY A 95 11.93 -11.27 -9.96
C GLY A 95 11.68 -10.27 -11.09
N ALA A 96 11.94 -10.66 -12.34
CA ALA A 96 11.62 -9.83 -13.51
C ALA A 96 10.11 -9.55 -13.64
N LYS A 97 9.24 -10.54 -13.37
CA LYS A 97 7.77 -10.33 -13.34
C LYS A 97 7.35 -9.38 -12.21
N VAL A 98 7.97 -9.49 -11.03
CA VAL A 98 7.74 -8.57 -9.90
C VAL A 98 8.12 -7.14 -10.28
N ILE A 99 9.32 -6.92 -10.79
CA ILE A 99 9.81 -5.60 -11.20
C ILE A 99 8.88 -5.01 -12.26
N ALA A 100 8.55 -5.78 -13.30
CA ALA A 100 7.65 -5.31 -14.37
C ALA A 100 6.29 -4.84 -13.82
N TRP A 101 5.67 -5.64 -12.94
CA TRP A 101 4.42 -5.25 -12.29
C TRP A 101 4.57 -3.94 -11.50
N ALA A 102 5.65 -3.82 -10.74
CA ALA A 102 5.91 -2.65 -9.92
C ALA A 102 6.16 -1.38 -10.76
N ARG A 103 6.78 -1.51 -11.94
CA ARG A 103 6.91 -0.43 -12.93
C ARG A 103 5.56 -0.01 -13.50
N ASP A 104 4.71 -0.97 -13.85
CA ASP A 104 3.35 -0.69 -14.33
C ASP A 104 2.52 0.02 -13.24
N PHE A 105 2.68 -0.37 -11.98
CA PHE A 105 2.08 0.31 -10.83
C PHE A 105 2.54 1.77 -10.71
N LEU A 106 3.84 2.04 -10.87
CA LEU A 106 4.36 3.41 -10.85
C LEU A 106 3.87 4.24 -12.05
N ASP A 107 3.75 3.65 -13.24
CA ASP A 107 3.16 4.34 -14.40
C ASP A 107 1.69 4.70 -14.16
N ALA A 108 0.94 3.86 -13.45
CA ALA A 108 -0.45 4.14 -13.10
C ALA A 108 -0.58 5.19 -11.99
N SER A 109 0.32 5.17 -11.00
CA SER A 109 0.19 5.97 -9.77
C SER A 109 0.93 7.31 -9.84
N ALA A 110 2.10 7.34 -10.46
CA ALA A 110 2.97 8.52 -10.60
C ALA A 110 3.56 8.57 -12.03
N PRO A 111 2.71 8.75 -13.06
CA PRO A 111 3.13 8.66 -14.46
C PRO A 111 4.23 9.65 -14.79
N LEU A 112 5.15 9.27 -15.67
CA LEU A 112 6.14 10.20 -16.22
C LEU A 112 5.48 11.15 -17.24
N ALA A 113 6.06 12.35 -17.40
CA ALA A 113 5.66 13.29 -18.44
C ALA A 113 5.95 12.74 -19.85
N THR A 114 7.04 11.98 -19.97
CA THR A 114 7.44 11.26 -21.20
C THR A 114 8.12 9.95 -20.81
N GLY A 115 7.81 8.87 -21.54
CA GLY A 115 8.34 7.53 -21.31
C GLY A 115 7.58 6.75 -20.24
N ARG A 116 8.13 5.59 -19.87
CA ARG A 116 7.60 4.70 -18.82
C ARG A 116 8.63 4.49 -17.72
N TRP A 117 8.16 4.12 -16.53
CA TRP A 117 9.04 3.73 -15.43
C TRP A 117 9.93 2.53 -15.76
N SER A 118 9.49 1.64 -16.65
CA SER A 118 10.31 0.51 -17.15
C SER A 118 11.56 0.95 -17.91
N ASP A 119 11.57 2.18 -18.41
CA ASP A 119 12.65 2.71 -19.25
C ASP A 119 13.62 3.59 -18.45
N VAL A 120 13.43 3.74 -17.13
CA VAL A 120 14.28 4.59 -16.30
C VAL A 120 15.65 3.93 -16.10
N ALA A 121 16.71 4.72 -16.29
CA ALA A 121 18.11 4.31 -16.12
C ALA A 121 18.84 5.11 -15.04
N ALA A 122 18.32 6.26 -14.61
CA ALA A 122 18.87 7.00 -13.48
C ALA A 122 17.82 7.92 -12.86
N LEU A 123 17.96 8.17 -11.56
CA LEU A 123 17.18 9.14 -10.81
C LEU A 123 18.12 10.18 -10.19
N ALA A 124 17.69 11.44 -10.23
CA ALA A 124 18.34 12.55 -9.56
C ALA A 124 17.28 13.58 -9.15
N VAL A 125 17.66 14.48 -8.27
CA VAL A 125 16.85 15.63 -7.86
C VAL A 125 17.51 16.89 -8.38
N ASP A 126 16.76 17.69 -9.14
CA ASP A 126 17.19 18.97 -9.68
C ASP A 126 16.36 20.08 -9.03
N GLY A 127 16.99 20.79 -8.09
CA GLY A 127 16.30 21.75 -7.22
C GLY A 127 15.22 21.06 -6.38
N SER A 128 13.95 21.39 -6.64
CA SER A 128 12.77 20.83 -5.98
C SER A 128 12.02 19.80 -6.83
N THR A 129 12.62 19.30 -7.92
CA THR A 129 11.96 18.41 -8.87
C THR A 129 12.71 17.09 -9.03
N LEU A 130 11.95 16.01 -9.20
CA LEU A 130 12.51 14.72 -9.58
C LEU A 130 12.87 14.74 -11.07
N SER A 131 14.13 14.46 -11.38
CA SER A 131 14.66 14.29 -12.74
C SER A 131 14.97 12.82 -12.96
N LEU A 132 14.36 12.22 -13.99
CA LEU A 132 14.65 10.85 -14.40
C LEU A 132 15.34 10.86 -15.76
N THR A 133 16.30 9.97 -15.96
CA THR A 133 16.93 9.75 -17.27
C THR A 133 16.48 8.40 -17.78
N LEU A 134 15.90 8.36 -18.97
CA LEU A 134 15.50 7.13 -19.63
C LEU A 134 16.72 6.42 -20.24
N THR A 135 16.60 5.13 -20.54
CA THR A 135 17.62 4.31 -21.21
C THR A 135 18.03 4.87 -22.58
N THR A 136 17.16 5.65 -23.22
CA THR A 136 17.43 6.39 -24.46
C THR A 136 18.32 7.62 -24.26
N GLY A 137 18.60 8.01 -23.02
CA GLY A 137 19.29 9.24 -22.63
C GLY A 137 18.38 10.47 -22.51
N VAL A 138 17.09 10.34 -22.83
CA VAL A 138 16.12 11.42 -22.67
C VAL A 138 15.87 11.68 -21.19
N ARG A 139 15.99 12.96 -20.78
CA ARG A 139 15.59 13.39 -19.42
C ARG A 139 14.09 13.70 -19.40
N THR A 140 13.43 13.28 -18.32
CA THR A 140 12.00 13.44 -18.07
C THR A 140 11.77 13.74 -16.59
N THR A 141 10.51 13.97 -16.23
CA THR A 141 10.05 14.19 -14.85
C THR A 141 8.69 13.52 -14.66
N LEU A 142 8.10 13.62 -13.48
CA LEU A 142 6.72 13.21 -13.23
C LEU A 142 5.77 14.09 -14.04
N ARG A 143 4.67 13.51 -14.53
CA ARG A 143 3.61 14.25 -15.22
C ARG A 143 3.00 15.30 -14.28
N ASP A 144 2.78 14.93 -13.03
CA ASP A 144 2.47 15.86 -11.96
C ASP A 144 3.68 15.95 -11.02
N THR A 145 4.39 17.08 -11.09
CA THR A 145 5.59 17.31 -10.28
C THR A 145 5.29 17.44 -8.80
N ALA A 146 4.04 17.74 -8.41
CA ALA A 146 3.64 17.83 -7.00
C ALA A 146 3.60 16.46 -6.30
N GLN A 147 3.60 15.37 -7.07
CA GLN A 147 3.70 14.01 -6.52
C GLN A 147 5.08 13.72 -5.92
N PHE A 148 6.11 14.51 -6.21
CA PHE A 148 7.41 14.33 -5.57
C PHE A 148 7.38 14.89 -4.14
N ALA A 149 7.49 14.00 -3.15
CA ALA A 149 7.36 14.33 -1.73
C ALA A 149 8.71 14.52 -1.02
N GLY A 150 9.80 14.00 -1.58
CA GLY A 150 11.14 14.18 -1.03
C GLY A 150 12.13 13.09 -1.43
N TYR A 151 13.32 13.12 -0.85
CA TYR A 151 14.36 12.14 -1.10
C TYR A 151 15.31 11.98 0.11
N SER A 152 15.98 10.85 0.17
CA SER A 152 17.11 10.57 1.07
C SER A 152 18.41 10.47 0.27
N GLY A 153 19.55 10.74 0.92
CA GLY A 153 20.86 10.69 0.28
C GLY A 153 21.21 12.00 -0.43
N THR A 154 21.96 11.90 -1.54
CA THR A 154 22.40 13.10 -2.28
C THR A 154 21.48 13.38 -3.46
N ALA A 155 21.31 14.65 -3.84
CA ALA A 155 20.46 15.00 -4.98
C ALA A 155 20.92 14.34 -6.30
N ALA A 156 22.22 14.19 -6.52
CA ALA A 156 22.75 13.57 -7.74
C ALA A 156 22.64 12.04 -7.77
N ALA A 157 22.52 11.41 -6.59
CA ALA A 157 22.40 9.96 -6.42
C ALA A 157 21.60 9.70 -5.14
N PRO A 158 20.26 9.84 -5.20
CA PRO A 158 19.39 9.63 -4.05
C PRO A 158 19.35 8.13 -3.72
N SER A 159 19.35 7.81 -2.43
CA SER A 159 19.15 6.42 -1.97
C SER A 159 17.68 6.06 -1.90
N GLU A 160 16.81 7.06 -1.74
CA GLU A 160 15.36 6.89 -1.70
C GLU A 160 14.70 8.10 -2.36
N ILE A 161 13.63 7.86 -3.11
CA ILE A 161 12.72 8.90 -3.63
C ILE A 161 11.34 8.64 -3.05
N ALA A 162 10.79 9.62 -2.34
CA ALA A 162 9.42 9.58 -1.84
C ALA A 162 8.49 10.29 -2.83
N LEU A 163 7.42 9.60 -3.19
CA LEU A 163 6.30 10.10 -3.98
C LEU A 163 5.03 10.08 -3.11
N THR A 164 4.02 10.84 -3.53
CA THR A 164 2.68 10.81 -2.93
C THR A 164 1.59 10.73 -3.99
N GLN A 165 0.55 9.95 -3.71
CA GLN A 165 -0.67 9.85 -4.51
C GLN A 165 -1.84 9.57 -3.56
N ASN A 166 -2.94 10.33 -3.68
CA ASN A 166 -4.13 10.18 -2.83
C ASN A 166 -3.84 10.17 -1.32
N ASN A 167 -2.91 11.02 -0.86
CA ASN A 167 -2.42 11.09 0.53
C ASN A 167 -1.70 9.83 1.04
N LEU A 168 -1.33 8.90 0.14
CA LEU A 168 -0.49 7.75 0.45
C LEU A 168 0.88 7.91 -0.19
N HIS A 169 1.91 7.46 0.52
CA HIS A 169 3.28 7.57 0.06
C HIS A 169 3.80 6.29 -0.61
N ILE A 170 4.69 6.49 -1.58
CA ILE A 170 5.44 5.45 -2.28
C ILE A 170 6.91 5.82 -2.16
N VAL A 171 7.75 4.93 -1.64
CA VAL A 171 9.20 5.14 -1.55
C VAL A 171 9.91 4.20 -2.51
N ILE A 172 10.61 4.77 -3.48
CA ILE A 172 11.46 4.03 -4.41
C ILE A 172 12.84 3.94 -3.80
N VAL A 173 13.31 2.72 -3.53
CA VAL A 173 14.62 2.47 -2.92
C VAL A 173 15.65 2.19 -4.01
N VAL A 174 16.76 2.92 -3.97
CA VAL A 174 17.85 2.82 -4.94
C VAL A 174 19.10 2.33 -4.23
N ASP A 175 19.43 1.05 -4.44
CA ASP A 175 20.67 0.46 -3.98
C ASP A 175 21.20 -0.58 -4.97
N ALA A 176 22.08 -0.12 -5.85
CA ALA A 176 22.78 -0.94 -6.83
C ALA A 176 23.78 -1.95 -6.21
N LYS A 177 23.93 -2.02 -4.89
CA LYS A 177 24.72 -3.07 -4.22
C LYS A 177 23.88 -4.30 -3.90
N THR A 178 22.56 -4.18 -3.84
CA THR A 178 21.65 -5.31 -3.59
C THR A 178 21.60 -6.25 -4.80
N PRO A 179 21.30 -7.56 -4.61
CA PRO A 179 21.18 -8.49 -5.73
C PRO A 179 20.15 -8.06 -6.78
N ILE A 180 19.06 -7.41 -6.37
CA ILE A 180 18.00 -6.91 -7.25
C ILE A 180 18.45 -5.63 -7.95
N GLY A 181 18.94 -4.64 -7.19
CA GLY A 181 19.37 -3.35 -7.73
C GLY A 181 20.55 -3.46 -8.71
N GLN A 182 21.44 -4.44 -8.55
CA GLN A 182 22.50 -4.72 -9.54
C GLN A 182 21.97 -5.11 -10.93
N THR A 183 20.74 -5.63 -11.00
CA THR A 183 20.10 -6.05 -12.25
C THR A 183 19.12 -5.02 -12.82
N ASP A 184 18.80 -3.99 -12.04
CA ASP A 184 17.91 -2.91 -12.46
C ASP A 184 18.72 -1.76 -13.09
N ALA A 185 18.27 -1.27 -14.25
CA ALA A 185 18.99 -0.25 -15.00
C ALA A 185 19.18 1.06 -14.21
N ALA A 186 18.26 1.36 -13.29
CA ALA A 186 18.30 2.55 -12.43
C ALA A 186 18.80 2.24 -11.01
N GLY A 187 19.24 1.01 -10.73
CA GLY A 187 19.68 0.60 -9.40
C GLY A 187 18.54 0.43 -8.39
N ILE A 188 17.28 0.39 -8.84
CA ILE A 188 16.12 0.27 -7.94
C ILE A 188 16.06 -1.14 -7.38
N SER A 189 16.09 -1.23 -6.05
CA SER A 189 16.12 -2.49 -5.33
C SER A 189 14.76 -2.89 -4.76
N ASP A 190 13.88 -1.91 -4.49
CA ASP A 190 12.54 -2.14 -3.96
C ASP A 190 11.63 -0.92 -4.16
N ILE A 191 10.33 -1.13 -3.95
CA ILE A 191 9.31 -0.08 -3.77
C ILE A 191 8.61 -0.34 -2.45
N ILE A 192 8.69 0.60 -1.52
CA ILE A 192 8.01 0.53 -0.22
C ILE A 192 6.71 1.31 -0.31
N LEU A 193 5.60 0.67 0.04
CA LEU A 193 4.28 1.30 0.08
C LEU A 193 3.89 1.64 1.50
N GLU A 194 3.35 2.85 1.67
CA GLU A 194 2.55 3.19 2.83
C GLU A 194 1.25 2.37 2.78
N SER A 195 1.06 1.49 3.77
CA SER A 195 0.11 0.36 3.71
C SER A 195 -0.88 0.35 4.87
N ALA A 196 -0.58 -0.30 6.00
CA ALA A 196 -1.51 -0.36 7.14
C ALA A 196 -1.58 1.02 7.82
N ILE A 197 -2.52 1.86 7.37
CA ILE A 197 -2.66 3.24 7.83
C ILE A 197 -3.09 3.26 9.29
N THR A 198 -3.99 2.35 9.64
CA THR A 198 -4.41 2.09 11.01
C THR A 198 -4.34 0.60 11.31
N THR A 199 -4.15 0.26 12.59
CA THR A 199 -4.18 -1.12 13.08
C THR A 199 -5.04 -1.19 14.33
N ILE A 200 -6.01 -2.11 14.35
CA ILE A 200 -6.78 -2.47 15.54
C ILE A 200 -6.02 -3.58 16.28
N MET A 201 -5.56 -3.26 17.48
CA MET A 201 -4.98 -4.23 18.42
C MET A 201 -6.12 -4.91 19.16
N ASP A 202 -6.44 -6.13 18.73
CA ASP A 202 -7.68 -6.80 19.10
C ASP A 202 -7.56 -7.58 20.41
N CYS A 203 -8.56 -7.39 21.27
CA CYS A 203 -8.75 -8.08 22.55
C CYS A 203 -10.03 -8.93 22.57
N GLU A 204 -10.75 -9.01 21.45
CA GLU A 204 -12.07 -9.62 21.36
C GLU A 204 -11.99 -10.96 20.61
N ASP A 205 -12.37 -11.00 19.33
CA ASP A 205 -12.67 -12.25 18.63
C ASP A 205 -11.44 -13.01 18.14
N SER A 206 -10.28 -12.34 18.01
CA SER A 206 -9.05 -13.00 17.57
C SER A 206 -8.18 -13.56 18.72
N VAL A 207 -8.59 -13.40 19.97
CA VAL A 207 -7.86 -13.90 21.15
C VAL A 207 -8.68 -14.94 21.95
N ALA A 208 -8.00 -15.69 22.80
CA ALA A 208 -8.63 -16.55 23.80
C ALA A 208 -8.10 -16.14 25.19
N ALA A 209 -8.80 -15.21 25.85
CA ALA A 209 -8.47 -14.69 27.17
C ALA A 209 -9.65 -14.89 28.12
N VAL A 210 -9.51 -15.82 29.07
CA VAL A 210 -10.62 -16.29 29.94
C VAL A 210 -10.35 -16.13 31.44
N ASP A 211 -9.20 -15.57 31.83
CA ASP A 211 -8.75 -15.30 33.21
C ASP A 211 -7.78 -14.10 33.31
#